data_AF-A0A521PQ49-F1
#
_entry.id   AF-A0A521PQ49-F1
#
_cell.length_a   1.000
_cell.length_b   1.000
_cell.length_c   1.000
_cell.angle_alpha   90.00
_cell.angle_beta   90.00
_cell.angle_gamma   90.00
#
_symmetry.space_group_name_H-M   'P 1'
#
loop_
_entity.id
_entity.type
_entity.pdbx_description
1 polymer ?
#
loop_
_entity_poly.entity_id
_entity_poly.type
_entity_poly.pdbx_seq_one_letter_code
_entity_poly.pdbx_strand_id
1 'polypeptide(L)'
;MSEASAPKLTFAGPEWIAAAREILQDLTTRHGQPGDRFSLCERFTDAPPDIASSGVAAWYFRIDGASAEVGPGEIADADATVTGDYVETLPVARQVYTPEILAERKAKRERGELKAQQGDWSRAPRYLSELHNRLAVLTA
;
A
#
# COMPACT_ATOMS: atom_id res chain seq x y z
N MET A 1 19.30 20.56 -18.33
CA MET A 1 18.13 19.73 -18.68
C MET A 1 17.24 19.71 -17.46
N SER A 2 16.10 20.40 -17.48
CA SER A 2 15.18 20.40 -16.34
C SER A 2 14.53 19.02 -16.27
N GLU A 3 14.81 18.24 -15.23
CA GLU A 3 13.95 17.12 -14.85
C GLU A 3 12.62 17.71 -14.40
N ALA A 4 11.62 17.72 -15.29
CA ALA A 4 10.25 17.85 -14.84
C ALA A 4 9.94 16.61 -14.02
N SER A 5 9.91 16.74 -12.70
CA SER A 5 9.44 15.68 -11.81
C SER A 5 8.02 15.31 -12.24
N ALA A 6 7.77 14.01 -12.48
CA ALA A 6 6.44 13.54 -12.86
C ALA A 6 5.39 14.05 -11.86
N PRO A 7 4.17 14.39 -12.32
CA PRO A 7 3.13 14.88 -11.43
C PRO A 7 2.85 13.86 -10.33
N LYS A 8 2.68 14.36 -9.11
CA LYS A 8 2.29 13.53 -7.98
C LYS A 8 0.84 13.07 -8.14
N LEU A 9 0.57 11.84 -7.69
CA LEU A 9 -0.72 11.17 -7.78
C LEU A 9 -1.44 11.26 -6.43
N THR A 10 -2.74 11.56 -6.48
CA THR A 10 -3.64 11.56 -5.33
C THR A 10 -3.62 10.22 -4.62
N PHE A 11 -3.33 10.20 -3.31
CA PHE A 11 -3.28 8.97 -2.52
C PHE A 11 -4.58 8.17 -2.59
N ALA A 12 -4.49 6.88 -2.91
CA ALA A 12 -5.63 5.97 -3.14
C ALA A 12 -6.64 6.44 -4.21
N GLY A 13 -6.26 7.40 -5.06
CA GLY A 13 -7.04 7.81 -6.23
C GLY A 13 -6.87 6.85 -7.43
N PRO A 14 -7.68 7.00 -8.50
CA PRO A 14 -7.66 6.08 -9.64
C PRO A 14 -6.28 5.91 -10.30
N GLU A 15 -5.56 7.00 -10.54
CA GLU A 15 -4.23 6.99 -11.16
C GLU A 15 -3.17 6.39 -10.23
N TRP A 16 -3.29 6.65 -8.92
CA TRP A 16 -2.41 6.05 -7.92
C TRP A 16 -2.61 4.54 -7.81
N ILE A 17 -3.86 4.07 -7.84
CA ILE A 17 -4.20 2.64 -7.83
C ILE A 17 -3.72 1.96 -9.13
N ALA A 18 -3.81 2.65 -10.28
CA ALA A 18 -3.24 2.16 -11.52
C ALA A 18 -1.71 2.01 -11.42
N ALA A 19 -1.02 2.98 -10.85
CA ALA A 19 0.43 2.88 -10.60
C ALA A 19 0.76 1.73 -9.62
N ALA A 20 -0.03 1.56 -8.55
CA ALA A 20 0.13 0.45 -7.61
C ALA A 20 -0.02 -0.92 -8.30
N ARG A 21 -0.96 -1.04 -9.24
CA ARG A 21 -1.13 -2.23 -10.08
C ARG A 21 0.11 -2.51 -10.90
N GLU A 22 0.59 -1.55 -11.67
CA GLU A 22 1.76 -1.73 -12.55
C GLU A 22 3.02 -2.11 -11.75
N ILE A 23 3.27 -1.38 -10.65
CA ILE A 23 4.42 -1.64 -9.78
C ILE A 23 4.32 -3.02 -9.14
N LEU A 24 3.15 -3.40 -8.60
CA LEU A 24 3.00 -4.69 -7.95
C LEU A 24 3.12 -5.84 -8.95
N GLN A 25 2.56 -5.71 -10.16
CA GLN A 25 2.70 -6.70 -11.22
C GLN A 25 4.16 -6.88 -11.66
N ASP A 26 4.93 -5.79 -11.77
CA ASP A 26 6.38 -5.87 -11.99
C ASP A 26 7.10 -6.59 -10.84
N LEU A 27 6.77 -6.27 -9.59
CA LEU A 27 7.38 -6.91 -8.41
C LEU A 27 7.05 -8.40 -8.31
N THR A 28 5.79 -8.80 -8.53
CA THR A 28 5.41 -10.21 -8.51
C THR A 28 6.05 -10.98 -9.65
N THR A 29 6.17 -10.37 -10.83
CA THR A 29 6.87 -10.99 -11.98
C THR A 29 8.35 -11.24 -11.66
N ARG A 30 9.01 -10.28 -11.00
CA ARG A 30 10.45 -10.39 -10.67
C ARG A 30 10.75 -11.31 -9.49
N HIS A 31 9.89 -11.31 -8.47
CA HIS A 31 10.20 -11.89 -7.16
C HIS A 31 9.24 -12.98 -6.70
N GLY A 32 8.01 -13.02 -7.22
CA GLY A 32 6.97 -13.95 -6.78
C GLY A 32 7.34 -15.39 -7.09
N GLN A 33 7.08 -16.29 -6.12
CA GLN A 33 7.35 -17.72 -6.25
C GLN A 33 6.04 -18.53 -6.24
N PRO A 34 5.98 -19.68 -6.92
CA PRO A 34 4.84 -20.58 -6.82
C PRO A 34 4.50 -20.89 -5.35
N GLY A 35 3.25 -20.66 -4.95
CA GLY A 35 2.77 -20.87 -3.58
C GLY A 35 2.76 -19.61 -2.71
N ASP A 36 3.41 -18.52 -3.13
CA ASP A 36 3.28 -17.23 -2.46
C ASP A 36 1.83 -16.73 -2.58
N ARG A 37 1.17 -16.47 -1.46
CA ARG A 37 -0.16 -15.87 -1.44
C ARG A 37 -0.28 -14.91 -0.28
N PHE A 38 -0.75 -13.71 -0.60
CA PHE A 38 -1.00 -12.66 0.37
C PHE A 38 -1.96 -11.62 -0.20
N SER A 39 -2.84 -11.09 0.63
CA SER A 39 -3.80 -10.06 0.26
C SER A 39 -3.87 -8.96 1.32
N LEU A 40 -4.10 -7.74 0.86
CA LEU A 40 -4.20 -6.56 1.69
C LEU A 40 -5.43 -5.74 1.28
N CYS A 41 -6.17 -5.24 2.26
CA CYS A 41 -7.17 -4.21 2.06
C CYS A 41 -6.83 -2.99 2.91
N GLU A 42 -6.67 -1.83 2.30
CA GLU A 42 -6.48 -0.58 3.02
C GLU A 42 -7.74 0.30 2.90
N ARG A 43 -8.17 0.86 4.03
CA ARG A 43 -9.35 1.70 4.14
C ARG A 43 -9.01 2.97 4.93
N PHE A 44 -9.25 4.12 4.33
CA PHE A 44 -8.96 5.42 4.94
C PHE A 44 -10.23 6.25 5.07
N THR A 45 -10.58 6.63 6.31
CA THR A 45 -11.78 7.44 6.61
C THR A 45 -11.50 8.92 6.41
N ASP A 46 -12.57 9.72 6.39
CA ASP A 46 -12.50 11.18 6.30
C ASP A 46 -11.75 11.66 5.05
N ALA A 47 -11.80 10.85 3.99
CA ALA A 47 -11.24 11.20 2.70
C ALA A 47 -12.00 12.40 2.09
N PRO A 48 -11.30 13.41 1.54
CA PRO A 48 -11.96 14.56 0.93
C PRO A 48 -12.93 14.15 -0.19
N PRO A 49 -14.05 14.86 -0.40
CA PRO A 49 -15.10 14.46 -1.36
C PRO A 49 -14.64 14.35 -2.82
N ASP A 50 -13.60 15.10 -3.19
CA ASP A 50 -12.93 15.06 -4.49
C ASP A 50 -12.05 13.81 -4.67
N ILE A 51 -11.70 13.14 -3.57
CA ILE A 51 -11.01 11.84 -3.59
C ILE A 51 -12.01 10.69 -3.53
N ALA A 52 -12.93 10.75 -2.57
CA ALA A 52 -13.96 9.74 -2.39
C ALA A 52 -15.26 10.39 -1.91
N SER A 53 -16.30 10.36 -2.74
CA SER A 53 -17.61 10.94 -2.40
C SER A 53 -18.30 10.27 -1.21
N SER A 54 -17.91 9.05 -0.86
CA SER A 54 -18.36 8.32 0.33
C SER A 54 -17.66 8.76 1.62
N GLY A 55 -16.61 9.58 1.54
CA GLY A 55 -15.71 9.88 2.66
C GLY A 55 -14.74 8.74 2.99
N VAL A 56 -14.69 7.68 2.18
CA VAL A 56 -13.79 6.53 2.39
C VAL A 56 -13.01 6.25 1.12
N ALA A 57 -11.69 6.45 1.18
CA ALA A 57 -10.78 6.00 0.14
C ALA A 57 -10.29 4.58 0.50
N ALA A 58 -10.48 3.62 -0.40
CA ALA A 58 -10.09 2.24 -0.16
C ALA A 58 -9.52 1.61 -1.42
N TRP A 59 -8.59 0.68 -1.22
CA TRP A 59 -8.02 -0.13 -2.27
C TRP A 59 -7.56 -1.48 -1.70
N TYR A 60 -7.36 -2.43 -2.59
CA TYR A 60 -6.87 -3.74 -2.22
C TYR A 60 -5.89 -4.30 -3.23
N PHE A 61 -5.16 -5.32 -2.82
CA PHE A 61 -4.49 -6.22 -3.73
C PHE A 61 -4.53 -7.67 -3.27
N ARG A 62 -4.39 -8.60 -4.22
CA ARG A 62 -4.17 -10.03 -3.99
C ARG A 62 -2.97 -10.49 -4.80
N ILE A 63 -2.05 -11.21 -4.16
CA ILE A 63 -0.88 -11.82 -4.78
C ILE A 63 -1.13 -13.34 -4.84
N ASP A 64 -0.91 -13.93 -6.00
CA ASP A 64 -0.81 -15.39 -6.18
C ASP A 64 0.40 -15.69 -7.08
N GLY A 65 1.48 -16.14 -6.43
CA GLY A 65 2.78 -16.38 -7.04
C GLY A 65 3.33 -15.17 -7.79
N ALA A 66 3.49 -15.34 -9.11
CA ALA A 66 4.05 -14.31 -9.98
C ALA A 66 3.00 -13.29 -10.48
N SER A 67 1.76 -13.35 -9.99
CA SER A 67 0.65 -12.49 -10.42
C SER A 67 0.06 -11.68 -9.28
N ALA A 68 -0.51 -10.52 -9.62
CA ALA A 68 -1.27 -9.71 -8.68
C ALA A 68 -2.53 -9.10 -9.31
N GLU A 69 -3.59 -9.10 -8.52
CA GLU A 69 -4.81 -8.30 -8.71
C GLU A 69 -4.72 -7.06 -7.82
N VAL A 70 -5.07 -5.88 -8.34
CA VAL A 70 -5.11 -4.63 -7.57
C VAL A 70 -6.36 -3.86 -7.97
N GLY A 71 -7.13 -3.34 -7.02
CA GLY A 71 -8.37 -2.64 -7.34
C GLY A 71 -8.79 -1.58 -6.33
N PRO A 72 -9.70 -0.67 -6.71
CA PRO A 72 -10.34 0.25 -5.78
C PRO A 72 -11.36 -0.49 -4.91
N GLY A 73 -11.71 0.13 -3.78
CA GLY A 73 -12.70 -0.37 -2.85
C GLY A 73 -12.14 -1.34 -1.82
N GLU A 74 -13.05 -2.00 -1.11
CA GLU A 74 -12.74 -2.91 -0.01
C GLU A 74 -12.99 -4.36 -0.39
N ILE A 75 -12.24 -5.26 0.23
CA ILE A 75 -12.49 -6.70 0.21
C ILE A 75 -12.60 -7.21 1.65
N ALA A 76 -13.56 -8.09 1.90
CA ALA A 76 -13.83 -8.60 3.26
C ALA A 76 -12.88 -9.72 3.70
N ASP A 77 -12.19 -10.35 2.75
CA ASP A 77 -11.42 -11.58 2.92
C ASP A 77 -9.90 -11.37 2.80
N ALA A 78 -9.41 -10.15 3.02
CA ALA A 78 -7.98 -9.89 3.00
C ALA A 78 -7.26 -10.57 4.18
N ASP A 79 -6.06 -11.10 3.93
CA ASP A 79 -5.20 -11.66 4.98
C ASP A 79 -4.84 -10.58 6.01
N ALA A 80 -4.59 -9.36 5.54
CA ALA A 80 -4.26 -8.21 6.36
C ALA A 80 -5.08 -6.97 5.98
N THR A 81 -5.27 -6.07 6.94
CA THR A 81 -5.90 -4.77 6.69
C THR A 81 -5.12 -3.62 7.29
N VAL A 82 -5.27 -2.44 6.68
CA VAL A 82 -4.83 -1.17 7.23
C VAL A 82 -6.03 -0.24 7.32
N THR A 83 -6.25 0.37 8.48
CA THR A 83 -7.32 1.36 8.66
C THR A 83 -6.81 2.59 9.40
N GLY A 84 -7.16 3.77 8.92
CA GLY A 84 -6.80 5.04 9.55
C GLY A 84 -7.56 6.22 8.95
N ASP A 85 -7.32 7.41 9.50
CA ASP A 85 -7.75 8.67 8.90
C ASP A 85 -6.91 8.96 7.64
N TYR A 86 -7.56 9.49 6.59
CA TYR A 86 -6.92 9.77 5.30
C TYR A 86 -5.78 10.78 5.44
N VAL A 87 -6.02 11.91 6.12
CA VAL A 87 -5.06 13.00 6.26
C VAL A 87 -3.92 12.61 7.20
N GLU A 88 -4.21 11.93 8.31
CA GLU A 88 -3.21 11.45 9.26
C GLU A 88 -2.30 10.38 8.66
N THR A 89 -2.79 9.63 7.67
CA THR A 89 -2.00 8.59 6.97
C THR A 89 -1.05 9.17 5.93
N LEU A 90 -1.36 10.31 5.31
CA LEU A 90 -0.57 10.89 4.22
C LEU A 90 0.94 11.04 4.51
N PRO A 91 1.38 11.48 5.70
CA PRO A 91 2.81 11.52 6.03
C PRO A 91 3.49 10.15 5.92
N VAL A 92 2.81 9.08 6.33
CA VAL A 92 3.31 7.71 6.22
C VAL A 92 3.26 7.23 4.76
N ALA A 93 2.19 7.55 4.02
CA ALA A 93 2.07 7.20 2.61
C ALA A 93 3.18 7.82 1.74
N ARG A 94 3.67 9.01 2.11
CA ARG A 94 4.75 9.74 1.42
C ARG A 94 6.16 9.39 1.92
N GLN A 95 6.28 8.62 3.00
CA GLN A 95 7.57 8.31 3.62
C GLN A 95 8.25 7.15 2.89
N VAL A 96 9.41 7.40 2.29
CA VAL A 96 10.28 6.31 1.82
C VAL A 96 10.88 5.60 3.03
N TYR A 97 10.63 4.31 3.15
CA TYR A 97 11.18 3.48 4.22
C TYR A 97 12.63 3.10 3.92
N THR A 98 13.54 3.66 4.72
CA THR A 98 14.94 3.23 4.80
C THR A 98 15.04 1.92 5.61
N PRO A 99 16.19 1.21 5.57
CA PRO A 99 16.41 0.03 6.41
C PRO A 99 16.15 0.28 7.90
N GLU A 100 16.50 1.46 8.41
CA GLU A 100 16.29 1.86 9.80
C GLU A 100 14.79 1.99 10.11
N ILE A 101 14.02 2.65 9.23
CA ILE A 101 12.57 2.77 9.36
C ILE A 101 11.91 1.39 9.31
N LEU A 102 12.33 0.52 8.40
CA LEU A 102 11.82 -0.86 8.31
C LEU A 102 12.08 -1.64 9.60
N ALA A 103 13.28 -1.52 10.17
CA ALA A 103 13.63 -2.16 11.44
C ALA A 103 12.78 -1.63 12.60
N GLU A 104 12.59 -0.32 12.69
CA GLU A 104 11.74 0.29 13.72
C GLU A 104 10.27 -0.15 13.56
N ARG A 105 9.73 -0.14 12.35
CA ARG A 105 8.35 -0.58 12.07
C ARG A 105 8.16 -2.06 12.40
N LYS A 106 9.14 -2.91 12.09
CA LYS A 106 9.12 -4.32 12.48
C LYS A 106 9.06 -4.47 14.00
N ALA A 107 9.91 -3.76 14.74
CA ALA A 107 9.91 -3.79 16.20
C ALA A 107 8.59 -3.26 16.80
N LYS A 108 8.01 -2.20 16.23
CA LYS A 108 6.67 -1.69 16.61
C LYS A 108 5.57 -2.73 16.38
N ARG A 109 5.62 -3.46 15.26
CA ARG A 109 4.67 -4.55 14.96
C ARG A 109 4.76 -5.67 16.01
N GLU A 110 5.96 -6.10 16.34
CA GLU A 110 6.21 -7.16 17.34
C GLU A 110 5.72 -6.76 18.75
N ARG A 111 5.73 -5.45 19.06
CA ARG A 111 5.15 -4.90 20.31
C ARG A 111 3.66 -4.59 20.22
N GLY A 112 3.01 -4.79 19.08
CA GLY A 112 1.58 -4.47 18.89
C GLY A 112 1.27 -2.97 18.82
N GLU A 113 2.25 -2.13 18.48
CA GLU A 113 2.13 -0.67 18.45
C GLU A 113 1.60 -0.14 17.10
N LEU A 114 1.56 -0.96 16.04
CA LEU A 114 0.99 -0.60 14.74
C LEU A 114 -0.53 -0.80 14.74
N LYS A 115 -1.26 -0.01 15.55
CA LYS A 115 -2.71 -0.16 15.78
C LYS A 115 -3.58 -0.08 14.51
N ALA A 116 -3.10 0.63 13.49
CA ALA A 116 -3.78 0.73 12.19
C ALA A 116 -3.76 -0.59 11.40
N GLN A 117 -2.90 -1.56 11.77
CA GLN A 117 -2.68 -2.79 11.02
C GLN A 117 -3.31 -3.98 11.75
N GLN A 118 -4.07 -4.79 11.03
CA GLN A 118 -4.72 -5.98 11.56
C GLN A 118 -4.50 -7.16 10.61
N GLY A 119 -4.86 -8.37 11.05
CA GLY A 119 -4.75 -9.61 10.28
C GLY A 119 -3.35 -10.24 10.30
N ASP A 120 -3.11 -11.18 9.38
CA ASP A 120 -1.90 -11.99 9.31
C ASP A 120 -0.86 -11.38 8.35
N TRP A 121 0.13 -10.69 8.93
CA TRP A 121 1.27 -10.13 8.21
C TRP A 121 2.46 -11.10 8.10
N SER A 122 2.38 -12.31 8.65
CA SER A 122 3.50 -13.27 8.63
C SER A 122 3.87 -13.73 7.22
N ARG A 123 2.89 -13.67 6.29
CA ARG A 123 3.00 -14.08 4.89
C ARG A 123 3.26 -12.92 3.93
N ALA A 124 3.36 -11.69 4.47
CA ALA A 124 3.59 -10.50 3.67
C ALA A 124 4.93 -10.60 2.91
N PRO A 125 4.94 -10.51 1.56
CA PRO A 125 6.18 -10.62 0.81
C PRO A 125 7.13 -9.45 1.11
N ARG A 126 8.43 -9.73 1.11
CA ARG A 126 9.47 -8.73 1.42
C ARG A 126 9.46 -7.54 0.46
N TYR A 127 9.06 -7.75 -0.79
CA TYR A 127 8.99 -6.69 -1.80
C TYR A 127 7.82 -5.70 -1.57
N LEU A 128 6.96 -5.89 -0.58
CA LEU A 128 5.95 -4.89 -0.23
C LEU A 128 6.56 -3.56 0.24
N SER A 129 7.74 -3.59 0.88
CA SER A 129 8.45 -2.34 1.19
C SER A 129 8.92 -1.62 -0.07
N GLU A 130 9.27 -2.37 -1.13
CA GLU A 130 9.62 -1.79 -2.43
C GLU A 130 8.39 -1.20 -3.13
N LEU A 131 7.24 -1.90 -3.10
CA LEU A 131 5.95 -1.36 -3.56
C LEU A 131 5.65 -0.03 -2.84
N HIS A 132 5.70 -0.03 -1.50
CA HIS A 132 5.42 1.15 -0.71
C HIS A 132 6.36 2.31 -1.06
N ASN A 133 7.67 2.08 -1.12
CA ASN A 133 8.64 3.13 -1.42
C ASN A 133 8.46 3.73 -2.82
N ARG A 134 8.12 2.91 -3.81
CA ARG A 134 7.82 3.39 -5.17
C ARG A 134 6.53 4.22 -5.21
N LEU A 135 5.51 3.85 -4.45
CA LEU A 135 4.28 4.65 -4.34
C LEU A 135 4.51 5.93 -3.51
N ALA A 136 5.36 5.89 -2.49
CA ALA A 136 5.68 7.05 -1.66
C ALA A 136 6.26 8.21 -2.48
N VAL A 137 7.14 7.90 -3.44
CA VAL A 137 7.70 8.94 -4.34
C VAL A 137 6.69 9.44 -5.37
N LEU A 138 5.57 8.74 -5.60
CA LEU A 138 4.50 9.19 -6.49
C LEU A 138 3.39 9.94 -5.76
N THR A 139 3.26 9.77 -4.44
CA THR A 139 2.12 10.28 -3.68
C THR A 139 2.18 11.81 -3.49
N ALA A 140 1.08 12.49 -3.82
CA ALA A 140 0.87 13.94 -3.63
C ALA A 140 0.67 14.29 -2.16
#